data_AF-A0A956KHJ3-F1
#
_entry.id   AF-A0A956KHJ3-F1
#
_cell.length_a   1.000
_cell.length_b   1.000
_cell.length_c   1.000
_cell.angle_alpha   90.00
_cell.angle_beta   90.00
_cell.angle_gamma   90.00
#
_symmetry.space_group_name_H-M   'P 1'
#
loop_
_entity.id
_entity.type
_entity.pdbx_description
1 polymer ?
#
loop_
_entity_poly.entity_id
_entity_poly.type
_entity_poly.pdbx_seq_one_letter_code
_entity_poly.pdbx_strand_id
1 'polypeptide(L)' 'MSGGAGARGGAPGNIVGNTYDKYGSRNPIARALMAGFMRAVVGLYQEAAPRTALEVGCGEGKL' A
#
# COMPACT_ATOMS: atom_id res chain seq x y z
N MET A 1 -20.16 16.46 -24.26
CA MET A 1 -21.15 15.84 -23.34
C MET A 1 -20.40 14.74 -22.58
N SER A 2 -19.67 15.11 -21.52
CA SER A 2 -20.12 15.13 -20.11
C SER A 2 -20.42 13.74 -19.54
N GLY A 3 -19.71 13.39 -18.47
CA GLY A 3 -19.94 12.17 -17.70
C GLY A 3 -18.94 11.95 -16.58
N GLY A 4 -18.67 12.98 -15.77
CA GLY A 4 -17.93 12.81 -14.52
C GLY A 4 -18.80 12.11 -13.47
N ALA A 5 -18.26 11.09 -12.81
CA ALA A 5 -18.75 10.59 -11.52
C ALA A 5 -17.62 10.89 -10.52
N GLY A 6 -17.70 11.90 -9.65
CA GLY A 6 -18.85 12.27 -8.84
C GLY A 6 -18.59 11.72 -7.43
N ALA A 7 -17.65 12.34 -6.71
CA ALA A 7 -17.48 12.17 -5.28
C ALA A 7 -18.82 12.45 -4.59
N ARG A 8 -19.47 11.43 -4.04
CA ARG A 8 -20.64 11.61 -3.16
C ARG A 8 -20.15 11.48 -1.73
N GLY A 9 -20.16 12.60 -1.02
CA GLY A 9 -19.84 12.68 0.40
C GLY A 9 -20.84 11.89 1.24
N GLY A 10 -20.34 10.93 2.02
CA GLY A 10 -20.94 10.51 3.28
C GLY A 10 -20.14 11.12 4.42
N ALA A 11 -20.71 11.20 5.63
CA ALA A 11 -19.96 11.40 6.90
C ALA A 11 -18.63 10.62 6.86
N PRO A 12 -17.51 11.00 7.52
CA PRO A 12 -16.18 10.50 7.18
C PRO A 12 -15.97 8.99 7.49
N GLY A 13 -16.83 8.10 7.02
CA GLY A 13 -16.66 7.54 5.68
C GLY A 13 -15.31 6.89 5.60
N ASN A 14 -15.26 5.62 5.97
CA ASN A 14 -14.04 4.84 6.06
C ASN A 14 -13.13 5.10 4.85
N ILE A 15 -12.07 5.88 5.06
CA ILE A 15 -11.09 6.15 4.00
C ILE A 15 -10.29 4.86 3.84
N VAL A 16 -10.62 4.11 2.79
CA VAL A 16 -9.95 2.85 2.45
C VAL A 16 -8.82 3.10 1.47
N GLY A 17 -7.73 2.33 1.64
CA GLY A 17 -6.56 2.43 0.78
C GLY A 17 -5.62 3.59 1.14
N ASN A 18 -4.63 3.76 0.28
CA ASN A 18 -3.57 4.73 0.47
C ASN A 18 -4.01 6.10 -0.06
N THR A 19 -3.99 7.15 0.76
CA THR A 19 -4.25 8.55 0.33
C THR A 19 -3.13 9.11 -0.55
N TYR A 20 -2.01 8.40 -0.63
CA TYR A 20 -0.81 8.74 -1.37
C TYR A 20 -0.21 7.51 -2.03
N ASP A 21 0.17 7.63 -3.30
CA ASP A 21 0.90 6.59 -4.02
C ASP A 21 2.36 6.52 -3.55
N LYS A 22 2.57 5.82 -2.44
CA LYS A 22 3.91 5.57 -1.88
C LYS A 22 4.75 4.64 -2.75
N TYR A 23 4.12 3.84 -3.61
CA TYR A 23 4.82 2.88 -4.46
C TYR A 23 5.33 3.52 -5.76
N GLY A 24 4.54 4.41 -6.37
CA GLY A 24 4.88 5.16 -7.59
C GLY A 24 5.50 6.54 -7.34
N SER A 25 5.89 6.85 -6.09
CA SER A 25 6.48 8.14 -5.73
C SER A 25 7.71 8.49 -6.58
N ARG A 26 7.77 9.74 -7.08
CA ARG A 26 8.98 10.29 -7.72
C ARG A 26 9.98 10.88 -6.72
N ASN A 27 9.61 11.03 -5.45
CA ASN A 27 10.52 11.54 -4.43
C ASN A 27 11.61 10.48 -4.13
N PRO A 28 12.90 10.80 -4.33
CA PRO A 28 13.97 9.83 -4.16
C PRO A 28 14.08 9.29 -2.72
N ILE A 29 13.74 10.10 -1.72
CA ILE A 29 13.73 9.69 -0.31
C ILE A 29 12.61 8.69 -0.07
N ALA A 30 11.38 9.00 -0.52
CA ALA A 30 10.24 8.10 -0.35
C ALA A 30 10.48 6.75 -1.04
N ARG A 31 11.08 6.75 -2.23
CA ARG A 31 11.50 5.53 -2.94
C ARG A 31 12.52 4.72 -2.15
N ALA A 32 13.53 5.37 -1.58
CA ALA A 32 14.55 4.70 -0.78
C ALA A 32 13.95 4.05 0.48
N LEU A 33 13.03 4.75 1.15
CA LEU A 33 12.31 4.25 2.33
C LEU A 33 11.45 3.03 1.97
N MET A 34 10.65 3.10 0.92
CA MET A 34 9.82 1.96 0.49
C MET A 34 10.68 0.76 0.07
N ALA A 35 11.76 0.99 -0.68
CA ALA A 35 12.68 -0.08 -1.07
C ALA A 35 13.36 -0.72 0.17
N GLY A 36 13.74 0.09 1.16
CA GLY A 36 14.31 -0.39 2.43
C GLY A 36 13.32 -1.24 3.23
N PHE A 37 12.09 -0.77 3.38
CA PHE A 37 11.01 -1.51 4.02
C PHE A 37 10.80 -2.88 3.36
N MET A 38 10.64 -2.92 2.04
CA MET A 38 10.43 -4.19 1.31
C MET A 38 11.58 -5.16 1.51
N ARG A 39 12.84 -4.69 1.45
CA ARG A 39 14.01 -5.54 1.70
C ARG A 39 14.02 -6.10 3.13
N ALA A 40 13.68 -5.29 4.13
CA ALA A 40 13.66 -5.73 5.52
C ALA A 40 12.58 -6.77 5.78
N VAL A 41 11.38 -6.58 5.22
CA VAL A 41 10.27 -7.55 5.34
C VAL A 41 10.64 -8.89 4.67
N VAL A 42 11.22 -8.85 3.47
CA VAL A 42 11.71 -10.06 2.79
C VAL A 42 12.79 -10.77 3.61
N GLY A 43 13.76 -10.01 4.14
CA GLY A 43 14.82 -10.58 4.99
C GLY A 43 14.26 -11.25 6.24
N LEU A 44 13.33 -10.59 6.93
CA LEU A 44 12.65 -11.15 8.09
C LEU A 44 11.87 -12.42 7.75
N TYR A 45 11.15 -12.43 6.62
CA TYR A 45 10.39 -13.60 6.18
C TYR A 45 11.30 -14.80 5.92
N GLN A 46 12.44 -14.56 5.27
CA GLN A 46 13.45 -15.59 5.01
C GLN A 46 14.06 -16.16 6.30
N GLU A 47 14.38 -15.29 7.26
CA GLU A 47 14.97 -15.68 8.55
C GLU A 47 13.96 -16.44 9.42
N ALA A 48 12.72 -15.95 9.50
CA ALA A 48 11.68 -16.57 10.32
C ALA A 48 11.15 -17.90 9.74
N ALA A 49 11.32 -18.12 8.42
CA ALA A 49 10.83 -19.28 7.67
C ALA A 49 9.43 -19.77 8.10
N PRO A 50 8.41 -18.87 8.13
CA PRO A 50 7.12 -19.20 8.69
C PRO A 50 6.36 -20.16 7.77
N ARG A 51 5.55 -21.05 8.35
CA ARG A 51 4.66 -21.94 7.58
C ARG A 51 3.43 -21.20 7.01
N THR A 52 3.06 -20.07 7.59
CA THR A 52 1.87 -19.28 7.23
C THR A 52 2.14 -17.79 7.42
N ALA A 53 1.59 -16.96 6.54
CA ALA A 53 1.59 -15.50 6.69
C ALA A 53 0.16 -14.97 6.60
N LEU A 54 -0.17 -14.00 7.45
CA LEU A 54 -1.45 -13.27 7.41
C LEU A 54 -1.18 -11.89 6.85
N GLU A 55 -1.79 -11.59 5.71
CA GLU A 55 -1.80 -10.24 5.14
C GLU A 55 -3.09 -9.52 5.54
N VAL A 56 -2.96 -8.36 6.18
CA VAL A 56 -4.09 -7.53 6.58
C VAL A 56 -4.07 -6.25 5.75
N GLY A 57 -5.21 -5.89 5.16
CA GLY A 57 -5.30 -4.69 4.33
C GLY A 57 -4.64 -4.83 2.96
N CYS A 58 -4.76 -6.01 2.34
CA CYS A 58 -4.13 -6.39 1.07
C CYS A 58 -4.51 -5.51 -0.13
N GLY A 59 -5.57 -4.70 -0.01
CA GLY A 59 -6.11 -3.92 -1.11
C GLY A 59 -6.45 -4.82 -2.31
N GLU A 60 -5.71 -4.64 -3.41
CA GLU A 60 -5.85 -5.41 -4.66
C GLU A 60 -4.98 -6.69 -4.72
N GLY A 61 -4.20 -7.00 -3.67
CA GLY A 61 -3.38 -8.22 -3.61
C GLY A 61 -2.16 -8.21 -4.55
N LYS A 62 -1.43 -7.09 -4.61
CA LYS A 62 -0.28 -6.90 -5.52
C LYS A 62 1.09 -7.12 -4.86
N LEU A 63 1.12 -7.52 -3.59
CA LEU A 63 2.34 -7.71 -2.79
C LEU A 63 2.91 -9.13 -2.92
#